data_AF-A0A8T4KDK4-F1
#
_entry.id   AF-A0A8T4KDK4-F1
#
_cell.length_a   1.000
_cell.length_b   1.000
_cell.length_c   1.000
_cell.angle_alpha   90.00
_cell.angle_beta   90.00
_cell.angle_gamma   90.00
#
_symmetry.space_group_name_H-M   'P 1'
#
loop_
_entity.id
_entity.type
_entity.pdbx_description
1 polymer ?
#
loop_
_entity_poly.entity_id
_entity_poly.type
_entity_poly.pdbx_seq_one_letter_code
_entity_poly.pdbx_strand_id
1 'polypeptide(L)'
;MELFGMTTSAAIKKQAKITPSKEFRDLLFGINTMITSGGNLGSYLKDRSNELMGDYRRRIRKYSQDLSLYVEMYLTLIITGSIFFIVLSSIISTISAGLGTILVQTFVVFILLPLLSIGFIILIRATSPTG
;
A
#
# COMPACT_ATOMS: atom_id res chain seq x y z
N MET A 1 26.90 7.29 34.27
CA MET A 1 26.47 6.09 35.03
C MET A 1 26.82 4.88 34.19
N GLU A 2 27.83 4.13 34.61
CA GLU A 2 28.05 2.77 34.12
C GLU A 2 26.99 1.88 34.75
N LEU A 3 26.21 1.18 33.93
CA LEU A 3 25.33 0.11 34.39
C LEU A 3 25.85 -1.17 33.74
N PHE A 4 26.28 -2.13 34.57
CA PHE A 4 26.78 -3.44 34.12
C PHE A 4 28.09 -3.44 33.29
N GLY A 5 29.00 -2.48 33.51
CA GLY A 5 30.31 -2.44 32.83
C GLY A 5 30.27 -1.94 31.38
N MET A 6 29.15 -1.36 30.95
CA MET A 6 29.01 -0.69 29.65
C MET A 6 28.32 0.66 29.83
N THR A 7 28.81 1.70 29.15
CA THR A 7 28.16 3.01 29.16
C THR A 7 26.91 2.99 28.28
N THR A 8 25.90 3.79 28.62
CA THR A 8 24.67 3.94 27.81
C THR A 8 24.98 4.28 26.35
N SER A 9 26.01 5.09 26.11
CA SER A 9 26.53 5.40 24.77
C SER A 9 27.06 4.16 24.04
N ALA A 10 27.89 3.34 24.70
CA ALA A 10 28.41 2.10 24.14
C ALA A 10 27.31 1.08 23.85
N ALA A 11 26.29 0.99 24.70
CA ALA A 11 25.13 0.10 24.51
C ALA A 11 24.30 0.49 23.28
N ILE A 12 23.95 1.78 23.14
CA ILE A 12 23.19 2.29 21.98
C ILE A 12 23.96 2.07 20.68
N LYS A 13 25.28 2.32 20.68
CA LYS A 13 26.14 2.14 19.52
C LYS A 13 26.28 0.67 19.11
N LYS A 14 26.30 -0.25 20.09
CA LYS A 14 26.28 -1.70 19.84
C LYS A 14 24.96 -2.11 19.19
N GLN A 15 23.83 -1.63 19.71
CA GLN A 15 22.51 -1.95 19.17
C GLN A 15 22.30 -1.39 17.75
N ALA A 16 22.80 -0.17 17.48
CA ALA A 16 22.72 0.45 16.17
C ALA A 16 23.42 -0.40 15.08
N LYS A 17 24.51 -1.06 15.42
CA LYS A 17 25.29 -1.90 14.48
C LYS A 17 24.61 -3.21 14.09
N ILE A 18 23.76 -3.76 14.96
CA ILE A 18 23.13 -5.07 14.74
C ILE A 18 21.68 -4.99 14.26
N THR A 19 21.12 -3.78 14.13
CA THR A 19 19.75 -3.59 13.69
C THR A 19 19.62 -3.70 12.16
N PRO A 20 18.63 -4.44 11.62
CA PRO A 20 18.38 -4.54 10.18
C PRO A 20 17.74 -3.29 9.54
N SER A 21 16.96 -2.51 10.30
CA SER A 21 16.35 -1.25 9.83
C SER A 21 17.38 -0.10 9.80
N LYS A 22 17.54 0.52 8.62
CA LYS A 22 18.38 1.70 8.44
C LYS A 22 17.84 2.89 9.23
N GLU A 23 16.54 3.17 9.17
CA GLU A 23 15.96 4.30 9.93
C GLU A 23 16.17 4.17 11.44
N PHE A 24 16.02 2.96 11.99
CA PHE A 24 16.22 2.74 13.42
C PHE A 24 17.68 2.83 13.81
N ARG A 25 18.59 2.33 12.98
CA ARG A 25 20.03 2.52 13.17
C ARG A 25 20.42 4.01 13.20
N ASP A 26 19.91 4.78 12.24
CA ASP A 26 20.21 6.22 12.14
C ASP A 26 19.64 7.00 13.34
N LEU A 27 18.45 6.61 13.82
CA LEU A 27 17.87 7.12 15.07
C LEU A 27 18.79 6.84 16.27
N LEU A 28 19.25 5.60 16.45
CA LEU A 28 20.13 5.22 17.56
C LEU A 28 21.47 5.97 17.52
N PHE A 29 22.06 6.15 16.33
CA PHE A 29 23.27 6.97 16.20
C PHE A 29 23.02 8.44 16.55
N GLY A 30 21.91 9.03 16.12
CA GLY A 30 21.55 10.40 16.48
C GLY A 30 21.28 10.58 17.98
N ILE A 31 20.63 9.61 18.62
CA ILE A 31 20.47 9.58 20.09
C ILE A 31 21.85 9.57 20.76
N ASN A 32 22.76 8.70 20.31
CA ASN A 32 24.11 8.64 20.85
C ASN A 32 24.85 9.98 20.71
N THR A 33 24.77 10.62 19.54
CA THR A 33 25.38 11.93 19.29
C THR A 33 24.82 13.01 20.21
N MET A 34 23.50 13.07 20.41
CA MET A 34 22.89 14.05 21.31
C MET A 34 23.31 13.85 22.77
N ILE A 35 23.44 12.59 23.22
CA ILE A 35 23.93 12.27 24.56
C ILE A 35 25.41 12.66 24.74
N THR A 36 26.27 12.41 23.74
CA THR A 36 27.70 12.74 23.84
C THR A 36 28.01 14.22 23.69
N SER A 37 27.22 14.95 22.89
CA SER A 37 27.42 16.36 22.62
C SER A 37 26.68 17.29 23.59
N GLY A 38 25.91 16.74 24.54
CA GLY A 38 25.09 17.52 25.49
C GLY A 38 23.90 18.23 24.83
N GLY A 39 23.46 17.76 23.65
CA GLY A 39 22.36 18.36 22.89
C GLY A 39 20.98 18.01 23.46
N ASN A 40 19.94 18.69 22.95
CA ASN A 40 18.56 18.43 23.36
C ASN A 40 17.99 17.19 22.66
N LEU A 41 18.06 16.04 23.35
CA LEU A 41 17.50 14.78 22.88
C LEU A 41 15.99 14.86 22.60
N GLY A 42 15.24 15.61 23.42
CA GLY A 42 13.80 15.78 23.26
C GLY A 42 13.43 16.45 21.94
N SER A 43 14.15 17.51 21.57
CA SER A 43 13.98 18.18 20.27
C SER A 43 14.31 17.23 19.12
N TYR A 44 15.46 16.53 19.19
CA TYR A 44 15.86 15.58 18.16
C TYR A 44 14.83 14.48 17.91
N LEU A 45 14.33 13.85 18.98
CA LEU A 45 13.31 12.81 18.87
C LEU A 45 11.99 13.35 18.32
N LYS A 46 11.61 14.57 18.71
CA LYS A 46 10.41 15.23 18.19
C LYS A 46 10.53 15.50 16.69
N ASP A 47 11.66 16.03 16.25
CA ASP A 47 11.92 16.35 14.84
C ASP A 47 11.94 15.06 14.00
N ARG A 48 12.65 14.03 14.47
CA ARG A 48 12.71 12.73 13.79
C ARG A 48 11.36 12.02 13.75
N SER A 49 10.57 12.12 14.82
CA SER A 49 9.20 11.62 14.85
C SER A 49 8.32 12.34 13.84
N ASN A 50 8.39 13.66 13.77
CA ASN A 50 7.61 14.46 12.82
C ASN A 50 7.97 14.11 11.37
N GLU A 51 9.26 13.92 11.08
CA GLU A 51 9.75 13.48 9.76
C GLU A 51 9.17 12.11 9.38
N LEU A 52 9.34 11.10 10.23
CA LEU A 52 8.85 9.73 10.00
C LEU A 52 7.33 9.69 9.86
N MET A 53 6.60 10.43 10.70
CA MET A 53 5.15 10.55 10.57
C MET A 53 4.73 11.29 9.30
N GLY A 54 5.49 12.30 8.88
CA GLY A 54 5.28 13.00 7.63
C GLY A 54 5.42 12.07 6.43
N ASP A 55 6.47 11.25 6.40
CA ASP A 55 6.68 10.24 5.36
C ASP A 55 5.61 9.16 5.37
N TYR A 56 5.21 8.69 6.54
CA TYR A 56 4.12 7.73 6.67
C TYR A 56 2.79 8.28 6.11
N ARG A 57 2.45 9.52 6.47
CA ARG A 57 1.27 10.21 5.93
C ARG A 57 1.35 10.40 4.41
N ARG A 58 2.52 10.71 3.87
CA ARG A 58 2.76 10.80 2.42
C ARG A 58 2.50 9.45 1.73
N ARG A 59 3.03 8.35 2.27
CA ARG A 59 2.81 6.99 1.73
C ARG A 59 1.34 6.60 1.74
N ILE A 60 0.62 6.85 2.83
CA ILE A 60 -0.82 6.58 2.90
C ILE A 60 -1.60 7.40 1.87
N ARG A 61 -1.29 8.70 1.75
CA ARG A 61 -1.97 9.57 0.79
C ARG A 61 -1.76 9.09 -0.64
N LYS A 62 -0.52 8.71 -0.99
CA LYS A 62 -0.19 8.15 -2.30
C LYS A 62 -0.96 6.85 -2.55
N TYR A 63 -0.95 5.93 -1.59
CA TYR A 63 -1.72 4.69 -1.70
C TYR A 63 -3.22 4.93 -1.91
N SER A 64 -3.81 5.91 -1.21
CA SER A 64 -5.22 6.27 -1.41
C SER A 64 -5.49 6.85 -2.81
N GLN A 65 -4.54 7.61 -3.37
CA GLN A 65 -4.65 8.12 -4.74
C GLN A 65 -4.58 6.98 -5.76
N ASP A 66 -3.62 6.06 -5.57
CA ASP A 66 -3.46 4.87 -6.43
C ASP A 66 -4.72 3.99 -6.36
N LEU A 67 -5.28 3.76 -5.16
CA LEU A 67 -6.53 3.02 -4.98
C LEU A 67 -7.72 3.67 -5.71
N SER A 68 -7.82 4.99 -5.63
CA SER A 68 -8.88 5.73 -6.35
C SER A 68 -8.75 5.54 -7.86
N LEU A 69 -7.53 5.57 -8.39
CA LEU A 69 -7.27 5.33 -9.82
C LEU A 69 -7.63 3.89 -10.22
N TYR A 70 -7.27 2.90 -9.40
CA TYR A 70 -7.61 1.50 -9.64
C TYR A 70 -9.12 1.28 -9.66
N VAL A 71 -9.86 1.87 -8.72
CA VAL A 71 -11.33 1.80 -8.68
C VAL A 71 -11.94 2.46 -9.92
N GLU A 72 -11.42 3.62 -10.33
CA GLU A 72 -11.90 4.31 -11.53
C GLU A 72 -11.73 3.45 -12.78
N MET A 73 -10.56 2.83 -12.96
CA MET A 73 -10.31 1.91 -14.08
C MET A 73 -11.23 0.67 -14.03
N TYR A 74 -11.49 0.14 -12.84
CA TYR A 74 -12.40 -1.00 -12.67
C TYR A 74 -13.84 -0.63 -13.09
N LEU A 75 -14.33 0.55 -12.70
CA LEU A 75 -15.67 1.03 -13.08
C LEU A 75 -15.77 1.35 -14.57
N THR A 76 -14.79 2.05 -15.12
CA THR A 76 -14.81 2.56 -16.50
C THR A 76 -14.44 1.53 -17.56
N LEU A 77 -13.49 0.63 -17.30
CA LEU A 77 -13.06 -0.35 -18.29
C LEU A 77 -13.82 -1.67 -18.11
N ILE A 78 -13.86 -2.20 -16.90
CA ILE A 78 -14.42 -3.53 -16.64
C ILE A 78 -15.94 -3.48 -16.57
N ILE A 79 -16.49 -2.69 -15.64
CA ILE A 79 -17.95 -2.63 -15.47
C ILE A 79 -18.60 -2.01 -16.70
N THR A 80 -18.21 -0.80 -17.08
CA THR A 80 -18.82 -0.11 -18.22
C THR A 80 -18.62 -0.89 -19.52
N GLY A 81 -17.43 -1.46 -19.76
CA GLY A 81 -17.17 -2.33 -20.91
C GLY A 81 -18.06 -3.57 -20.93
N SER A 82 -18.27 -4.22 -19.78
CA SER A 82 -19.17 -5.37 -19.68
C SER A 82 -20.64 -5.00 -19.94
N ILE A 83 -21.09 -3.83 -19.46
CA ILE A 83 -22.44 -3.34 -19.73
C ILE A 83 -22.61 -3.06 -21.23
N PHE A 84 -21.66 -2.36 -21.85
CA PHE A 84 -21.67 -2.14 -23.30
C PHE A 84 -21.71 -3.45 -24.09
N PHE A 85 -20.89 -4.43 -23.69
CA PHE A 85 -20.88 -5.76 -24.30
C PHE A 85 -22.25 -6.44 -24.19
N ILE A 86 -22.87 -6.43 -23.01
CA ILE A 86 -24.20 -7.03 -22.78
C ILE A 86 -25.26 -6.32 -23.64
N VAL A 87 -25.29 -4.99 -23.66
CA VAL A 87 -26.25 -4.22 -24.45
C VAL A 87 -26.08 -4.51 -25.95
N LEU A 88 -24.86 -4.42 -26.47
CA LEU A 88 -24.59 -4.62 -27.89
C LEU A 88 -24.91 -6.06 -28.32
N SER A 89 -24.48 -7.05 -27.54
CA SER A 89 -24.78 -8.45 -27.81
C SER A 89 -26.29 -8.73 -27.78
N SER A 90 -27.04 -8.07 -26.90
CA SER A 90 -28.51 -8.21 -26.83
C SER A 90 -29.19 -7.66 -28.10
N ILE A 91 -28.73 -6.51 -28.61
CA ILE A 91 -29.23 -5.93 -29.86
C ILE A 91 -28.97 -6.89 -31.03
N ILE A 92 -27.73 -7.40 -31.15
CA ILE A 92 -27.35 -8.32 -32.23
C ILE A 92 -28.14 -9.63 -32.15
N SER A 93 -28.33 -10.18 -30.94
CA SER A 93 -29.07 -11.43 -30.73
C SER A 93 -30.51 -11.36 -31.19
N THR A 94 -31.13 -10.18 -31.07
CA THR A 94 -32.52 -9.95 -31.51
C THR A 94 -32.63 -10.01 -33.03
N ILE A 95 -31.57 -9.61 -33.75
CA ILE A 95 -31.51 -9.62 -35.22
C ILE A 95 -31.11 -11.00 -35.74
N SER A 96 -30.17 -11.68 -35.08
CA SER A 96 -29.56 -12.92 -35.59
C SER A 96 -30.25 -14.22 -35.14
N ALA A 97 -31.33 -14.15 -34.34
CA ALA A 97 -31.95 -15.31 -33.69
C ALA A 97 -30.92 -16.21 -32.97
N GLY A 98 -29.87 -15.60 -32.43
CA GLY A 98 -28.72 -16.31 -31.87
C GLY A 98 -29.05 -16.98 -30.54
N LEU A 99 -29.31 -18.29 -30.56
CA LEU A 99 -29.60 -19.12 -29.37
C LEU A 99 -28.45 -19.20 -28.34
N GLY A 100 -27.28 -18.63 -28.64
CA GLY A 100 -26.08 -18.67 -27.78
C GLY A 100 -25.77 -17.37 -27.02
N THR A 101 -26.40 -16.25 -27.35
CA THR A 101 -26.04 -14.94 -26.75
C THR A 101 -26.28 -14.92 -25.24
N ILE A 102 -27.41 -15.48 -24.80
CA ILE A 102 -27.77 -15.55 -23.38
C ILE A 102 -26.71 -16.35 -22.61
N LEU A 103 -26.26 -17.50 -23.13
CA LEU A 103 -25.21 -18.32 -22.49
C LEU A 103 -23.90 -17.55 -22.35
N VAL A 104 -23.48 -16.82 -23.39
CA VAL A 104 -22.25 -16.00 -23.35
C VAL A 104 -22.38 -14.86 -22.34
N GLN A 105 -23.52 -14.16 -22.32
CA GLN A 105 -23.79 -13.09 -21.35
C GLN A 105 -23.81 -13.62 -19.92
N THR A 106 -24.48 -14.75 -19.67
CA THR A 106 -24.49 -15.41 -18.36
C THR A 106 -23.07 -15.78 -17.92
N PHE A 107 -22.24 -16.33 -18.81
CA PHE A 107 -20.85 -16.61 -18.49
C PHE A 107 -20.06 -15.35 -18.13
N VAL A 108 -20.23 -14.26 -18.88
CA VAL A 108 -19.55 -12.99 -18.60
C VAL A 108 -19.95 -12.44 -17.22
N VAL A 109 -21.24 -12.45 -16.90
CA VAL A 109 -21.76 -11.89 -15.64
C VAL A 109 -21.43 -12.75 -14.43
N PHE A 110 -21.57 -14.08 -14.55
CA PHE A 110 -21.45 -14.98 -13.41
C PHE A 110 -20.05 -15.59 -13.23
N ILE A 111 -19.21 -15.57 -14.26
CA ILE A 111 -17.85 -16.12 -14.19
C ILE A 111 -16.82 -15.02 -14.39
N LEU A 112 -16.84 -14.34 -15.55
CA LEU A 112 -15.77 -13.42 -15.92
C LEU A 112 -15.70 -12.20 -14.97
N LEU A 113 -16.83 -11.54 -14.71
CA LEU A 113 -16.88 -10.37 -13.84
C LEU A 113 -16.42 -10.70 -12.40
N PRO A 114 -16.96 -11.74 -11.72
CA PRO A 114 -16.48 -12.14 -10.40
C PRO A 114 -15.00 -12.49 -10.37
N LEU A 115 -14.49 -13.17 -11.42
CA LEU A 115 -13.07 -13.51 -11.50
C LEU A 115 -12.20 -12.27 -11.61
N LEU A 116 -12.61 -11.29 -12.43
CA LEU A 116 -11.95 -9.98 -12.51
C LEU A 116 -12.03 -9.22 -11.19
N SER A 117 -13.16 -9.27 -10.48
CA SER A 117 -13.31 -8.66 -9.14
C SER A 117 -12.37 -9.30 -8.11
N ILE A 118 -12.23 -10.63 -8.12
CA ILE A 118 -11.29 -11.34 -7.24
C ILE A 118 -9.85 -10.95 -7.58
N GLY A 119 -9.51 -10.92 -8.87
CA GLY A 119 -8.20 -10.46 -9.32
C GLY A 119 -7.90 -9.02 -8.87
N PHE A 120 -8.89 -8.14 -8.95
CA PHE A 120 -8.80 -6.76 -8.47
C PHE A 120 -8.56 -6.67 -6.96
N ILE A 121 -9.26 -7.48 -6.16
CA ILE A 121 -9.03 -7.55 -4.71
C ILE A 121 -7.60 -8.02 -4.39
N ILE A 122 -7.10 -9.01 -5.12
CA ILE A 122 -5.72 -9.50 -4.95
C ILE A 122 -4.70 -8.40 -5.29
N LEU A 123 -4.94 -7.65 -6.38
CA LEU A 123 -4.08 -6.54 -6.78
C LEU A 123 -4.03 -5.43 -5.72
N ILE A 124 -5.18 -5.07 -5.13
CA ILE A 124 -5.24 -4.10 -4.03
C ILE A 124 -4.45 -4.63 -2.82
N ARG A 125 -4.62 -5.90 -2.47
CA ARG A 125 -3.88 -6.51 -1.36
C ARG A 125 -2.37 -6.46 -1.60
N ALA A 126 -1.90 -6.79 -2.80
CA ALA A 126 -0.47 -6.79 -3.14
C ALA A 126 0.16 -5.39 -3.15
N THR A 127 -0.64 -4.33 -3.33
CA THR A 127 -0.17 -2.93 -3.35
C THR A 127 -0.34 -2.24 -2.00
N SER A 128 -0.89 -2.93 -1.00
CA SER A 128 -1.14 -2.37 0.32
C SER A 128 0.18 -2.05 1.04
N PRO A 129 0.38 -0.82 1.57
CA PRO A 129 1.61 -0.45 2.27
C PRO A 129 1.74 -1.08 3.67
N THR A 130 0.77 -1.91 4.09
CA THR A 130 0.70 -2.51 5.44
C THR A 130 0.85 -4.04 5.44
N GLY A 131 1.13 -4.67 4.31
CA GLY A 131 1.35 -6.11 4.19
C GLY A 131 1.20 -6.56 2.75
#